data_AF-A0A077WK50-F1
#
_entry.id   AF-A0A077WK50-F1
#
_cell.length_a   1.000
_cell.length_b   1.000
_cell.length_c   1.000
_cell.angle_alpha   90.00
_cell.angle_beta   90.00
_cell.angle_gamma   90.00
#
_symmetry.space_group_name_H-M   'P 1'
#
loop_
_entity.id
_entity.type
_entity.pdbx_description
1 polymer ?
#
loop_
_entity_poly.entity_id
_entity_poly.type
_entity_poly.pdbx_seq_one_letter_code
_entity_poly.pdbx_strand_id
1 'polypeptide(L)'
;MADSTPSSLDQSRSTSVTNSSRTTHQRKPSFSISSNLYAIPEKSSPSVTQQQQPQPPSTPDKFATATRISHTAAWRRYLDRIAGRFDSLFNPSGPLLPHDKHGGAFGGTQKRFWLSTLSQPVRFLLLFYVVFSVFFTISHTWHWFFSPSVQLDERFGDHWKPERTYDADQSYSVLDNMTHGLQMSKLFSKSFYDAAKATEPFWLKGNQAPEDGDIALVTAVTPGTWNELERLASYWKGPISAVLHASKDDDDMTTLATLRESYNHNPDVASWVDIHLVRHAGPPVSVLLPRNAERNLARLLARTEYIVELSSNIVPATNVRRTFNTNRKIFEALLKGGDMLVVPTFGFPDHDMSQYTIPYHKSRLLELVDEQQMGLTDRHWDMNEGPTNLVRWRDSTTLYSVENYHYDYEPIVVESKRVQPWCTERFLDRRSACFLSSYLAGGEFWVLPDDFMIRLPESKEYIMPDLDHVVENRLYAKFYWEQCVHHARQLDALGLWKGPRSEHVRKQCSRVIQNWGKGLIGRPE
;
A
#
# COMPACT_ATOMS: atom_id res chain seq x y z
N MET A 1 37.25 70.94 21.06
CA MET A 1 36.27 71.78 20.33
C MET A 1 35.00 70.92 20.26
N ALA A 2 34.01 71.10 21.14
CA ALA A 2 33.06 72.23 21.21
C ALA A 2 32.11 72.24 19.98
N ASP A 3 30.78 72.30 20.10
CA ASP A 3 29.88 72.13 21.26
C ASP A 3 28.39 71.95 20.76
N SER A 4 27.43 71.95 21.69
CA SER A 4 25.98 72.24 21.58
C SER A 4 24.98 71.18 21.05
N THR A 5 24.30 70.55 22.01
CA THR A 5 22.82 70.31 22.07
C THR A 5 22.10 71.62 22.53
N PRO A 6 20.79 71.72 22.94
CA PRO A 6 19.69 70.74 23.07
C PRO A 6 18.25 71.21 22.68
N SER A 7 17.25 70.30 22.76
CA SER A 7 15.86 70.46 23.30
C SER A 7 15.01 69.21 22.95
N SER A 8 14.21 68.51 23.78
CA SER A 8 13.36 68.79 24.97
C SER A 8 12.03 69.48 24.57
N LEU A 9 10.78 69.03 24.79
CA LEU A 9 10.05 68.35 25.88
C LEU A 9 8.67 67.85 25.30
N ASP A 10 7.79 67.04 25.93
CA ASP A 10 7.80 66.36 27.24
C ASP A 10 6.93 65.06 27.27
N GLN A 11 6.88 64.46 28.45
CA GLN A 11 6.07 63.39 29.04
C GLN A 11 4.54 63.60 29.09
N SER A 12 3.81 62.48 29.18
CA SER A 12 2.77 62.34 30.24
C SER A 12 2.74 60.92 30.81
N ARG A 13 2.72 60.83 32.14
CA ARG A 13 2.80 59.59 32.93
C ARG A 13 1.48 59.42 33.67
N SER A 14 0.94 58.21 33.73
CA SER A 14 -0.07 57.86 34.74
C SER A 14 0.03 56.39 35.12
N THR A 15 0.14 56.17 36.42
CA THR A 15 0.35 54.88 37.10
C THR A 15 -0.90 54.51 37.88
N SER A 16 -1.29 53.23 37.94
CA SER A 16 -1.65 52.59 39.21
C SER A 16 -2.06 51.11 39.11
N VAL A 17 -1.43 50.31 39.99
CA VAL A 17 -2.07 49.25 40.81
C VAL A 17 -2.57 47.97 40.11
N THR A 18 -1.70 46.96 40.20
CA THR A 18 -1.97 45.54 40.50
C THR A 18 -3.42 45.01 40.49
N ASN A 19 -3.62 43.89 39.79
CA ASN A 19 -4.26 42.76 40.45
C ASN A 19 -3.72 41.40 39.97
N SER A 20 -3.57 40.48 40.93
CA SER A 20 -3.17 39.10 40.71
C SER A 20 -4.32 38.29 40.12
N SER A 21 -4.07 37.53 39.05
CA SER A 21 -4.83 36.31 38.78
C SER A 21 -3.95 35.25 38.11
N ARG A 22 -3.74 34.13 38.82
CA ARG A 22 -3.32 32.87 38.21
C ARG A 22 -4.48 32.35 37.36
N THR A 23 -4.38 32.40 36.03
CA THR A 23 -5.29 31.66 35.14
C THR A 23 -4.58 30.44 34.59
N THR A 24 -4.70 29.33 35.32
CA THR A 24 -4.45 27.99 34.77
C THR A 24 -5.36 27.77 33.56
N HIS A 25 -4.78 27.71 32.36
CA HIS A 25 -5.51 27.33 31.15
C HIS A 25 -5.87 25.83 31.20
N GLN A 26 -7.01 25.52 31.82
CA GLN A 26 -7.66 24.23 31.66
C GLN A 26 -8.05 24.05 30.19
N ARG A 27 -7.59 22.95 29.57
CA ARG A 27 -8.11 22.45 28.28
C ARG A 27 -9.63 22.34 28.37
N LYS A 28 -10.36 23.13 27.58
CA LYS A 28 -11.76 22.83 27.25
C LYS A 28 -11.79 21.85 26.08
N PRO A 29 -12.59 20.78 26.11
CA PRO A 29 -12.83 19.96 24.94
C PRO A 29 -13.87 20.66 24.05
N SER A 30 -13.55 20.86 22.78
CA SER A 30 -14.48 21.39 21.78
C SER A 30 -14.28 20.70 20.44
N PHE A 31 -14.98 19.57 20.25
CA PHE A 31 -15.13 18.94 18.95
C PHE A 31 -16.60 18.56 18.72
N SER A 32 -17.23 19.28 17.80
CA SER A 32 -18.50 18.90 17.19
C SER A 32 -18.20 18.15 15.89
N ILE A 33 -18.30 16.82 15.92
CA ILE A 33 -18.29 15.99 14.70
C ILE A 33 -19.75 15.75 14.30
N SER A 34 -20.08 15.98 13.03
CA SER A 34 -21.37 15.64 12.43
C SER A 34 -21.52 14.12 12.33
N SER A 35 -22.09 13.51 13.37
CA SER A 35 -22.06 12.06 13.66
C SER A 35 -22.94 11.16 12.77
N ASN A 36 -23.31 11.58 11.56
CA ASN A 36 -24.32 10.90 10.73
C ASN A 36 -23.76 9.90 9.69
N LEU A 37 -22.47 9.54 9.76
CA LEU A 37 -21.82 8.64 8.79
C LEU A 37 -21.60 7.19 9.29
N TYR A 38 -21.93 6.89 10.56
CA TYR A 38 -21.69 5.57 11.16
C TYR A 38 -22.91 5.04 11.92
N ALA A 39 -24.00 4.77 11.19
CA ALA A 39 -25.11 3.95 11.69
C ALA A 39 -24.94 2.51 11.19
N ILE A 40 -24.43 1.63 12.07
CA ILE A 40 -24.45 0.17 11.84
C ILE A 40 -25.84 -0.33 12.22
N PRO A 41 -26.61 -0.98 11.33
CA PRO A 41 -27.91 -1.53 11.70
C PRO A 41 -27.70 -2.76 12.60
N GLU A 42 -28.11 -2.68 13.86
CA GLU A 42 -28.22 -3.85 14.73
C GLU A 42 -29.23 -4.84 14.14
N LYS A 43 -28.77 -6.03 13.76
CA LYS A 43 -29.65 -7.10 13.30
C LYS A 43 -30.05 -7.96 14.49
N SER A 44 -31.31 -7.78 14.91
CA SER A 44 -31.98 -8.57 15.94
C SER A 44 -31.91 -10.08 15.66
N SER A 45 -31.49 -10.86 16.65
CA SER A 45 -31.56 -12.33 16.64
C SER A 45 -33.01 -12.83 16.64
N PRO A 46 -33.40 -13.76 15.75
CA PRO A 46 -34.62 -14.53 15.92
C PRO A 46 -34.34 -15.90 16.56
N SER A 47 -35.28 -16.33 17.39
CA SER A 47 -35.26 -17.56 18.19
C SER A 47 -35.52 -18.85 17.39
N VAL A 48 -35.07 -19.97 17.96
CA VAL A 48 -35.31 -21.34 17.47
C VAL A 48 -36.81 -21.69 17.47
N THR A 49 -37.34 -22.18 16.34
CA THR A 49 -38.51 -23.09 16.29
C THR A 49 -38.42 -24.00 15.05
N GLN A 50 -39.05 -25.18 15.10
CA GLN A 50 -38.77 -26.35 14.26
C GLN A 50 -39.58 -26.43 12.94
N GLN A 51 -38.98 -27.12 11.96
CA GLN A 51 -39.57 -27.99 10.92
C GLN A 51 -40.91 -27.60 10.25
N GLN A 52 -40.87 -27.38 8.92
CA GLN A 52 -41.46 -28.32 7.93
C GLN A 52 -41.15 -27.90 6.47
N GLN A 53 -41.04 -28.89 5.58
CA GLN A 53 -41.05 -28.79 4.12
C GLN A 53 -42.24 -29.65 3.63
N PRO A 54 -42.95 -29.32 2.52
CA PRO A 54 -42.45 -29.77 1.22
C PRO A 54 -42.84 -28.95 -0.06
N GLN A 55 -41.96 -29.06 -1.06
CA GLN A 55 -42.16 -29.06 -2.53
C GLN A 55 -42.79 -27.86 -3.32
N PRO A 56 -42.37 -27.66 -4.60
CA PRO A 56 -42.74 -26.50 -5.44
C PRO A 56 -43.88 -26.80 -6.44
N PRO A 57 -44.41 -25.77 -7.13
CA PRO A 57 -44.37 -25.83 -8.61
C PRO A 57 -44.26 -24.48 -9.35
N SER A 58 -44.16 -24.61 -10.68
CA SER A 58 -44.46 -23.65 -11.75
C SER A 58 -43.40 -22.64 -12.22
N THR A 59 -42.93 -22.93 -13.44
CA THR A 59 -42.30 -22.01 -14.40
C THR A 59 -43.28 -20.93 -14.89
N PRO A 60 -42.80 -19.75 -15.28
CA PRO A 60 -43.43 -18.92 -16.30
C PRO A 60 -42.70 -19.04 -17.64
N ASP A 61 -43.49 -19.19 -18.70
CA ASP A 61 -43.06 -19.37 -20.08
C ASP A 61 -42.73 -18.01 -20.75
N LYS A 62 -41.74 -18.01 -21.65
CA LYS A 62 -41.56 -17.14 -22.84
C LYS A 62 -41.83 -15.62 -22.74
N PHE A 63 -40.80 -14.83 -23.06
CA PHE A 63 -40.89 -13.83 -24.15
C PHE A 63 -39.54 -13.66 -24.85
N ALA A 64 -39.40 -14.23 -26.06
CA ALA A 64 -38.30 -13.97 -26.97
C ALA A 64 -38.86 -13.53 -28.33
N THR A 65 -39.05 -12.21 -28.49
CA THR A 65 -39.63 -11.63 -29.70
C THR A 65 -38.60 -11.60 -30.84
N ALA A 66 -38.51 -12.68 -31.60
CA ALA A 66 -37.60 -12.78 -32.74
C ALA A 66 -38.05 -11.87 -33.90
N THR A 67 -37.36 -10.73 -34.07
CA THR A 67 -37.52 -9.85 -35.23
C THR A 67 -37.03 -10.54 -36.50
N ARG A 68 -37.95 -10.89 -37.42
CA ARG A 68 -37.59 -11.43 -38.73
C ARG A 68 -36.93 -10.36 -39.59
N ILE A 69 -35.63 -10.50 -39.86
CA ILE A 69 -34.92 -9.67 -40.86
C ILE A 69 -35.10 -10.29 -42.25
N SER A 70 -35.59 -9.50 -43.20
CA SER A 70 -35.80 -9.90 -44.59
C SER A 70 -34.47 -9.96 -45.36
N HIS A 71 -33.97 -11.17 -45.63
CA HIS A 71 -32.70 -11.39 -46.35
C HIS A 71 -32.86 -12.40 -47.51
N THR A 72 -33.15 -11.91 -48.72
CA THR A 72 -33.12 -12.75 -49.94
C THR A 72 -32.41 -12.08 -51.13
N ALA A 73 -32.57 -10.77 -51.34
CA ALA A 73 -32.03 -10.06 -52.52
C ALA A 73 -30.61 -9.47 -52.38
N ALA A 74 -30.11 -9.32 -51.16
CA ALA A 74 -28.76 -8.79 -50.89
C ALA A 74 -27.70 -9.90 -50.85
N TRP A 75 -28.02 -11.03 -50.22
CA TRP A 75 -27.09 -12.16 -50.04
C TRP A 75 -26.70 -12.84 -51.35
N ARG A 76 -27.64 -13.02 -52.30
CA ARG A 76 -27.30 -13.57 -53.65
C ARG A 76 -26.23 -12.73 -54.34
N ARG A 77 -26.42 -11.41 -54.43
CA ARG A 77 -25.44 -10.47 -55.03
C ARG A 77 -24.09 -10.42 -54.31
N TYR A 78 -24.01 -10.84 -53.04
CA TYR A 78 -22.75 -10.98 -52.31
C TYR A 78 -22.07 -12.33 -52.58
N LEU A 79 -22.85 -13.42 -52.61
CA LEU A 79 -22.38 -14.76 -52.95
C LEU A 79 -21.89 -14.85 -54.40
N ASP A 80 -22.60 -14.25 -55.36
CA ASP A 80 -22.18 -14.22 -56.78
C ASP A 80 -20.83 -13.48 -56.96
N ARG A 81 -20.59 -12.42 -56.17
CA ARG A 81 -19.31 -11.69 -56.13
C ARG A 81 -18.17 -12.47 -55.48
N ILE A 82 -18.48 -13.40 -54.57
CA ILE A 82 -17.50 -14.30 -53.96
C ILE A 82 -17.18 -15.44 -54.92
N ALA A 83 -18.19 -16.06 -55.52
CA ALA A 83 -18.03 -17.14 -56.52
C ALA A 83 -17.15 -16.69 -57.69
N GLY A 84 -17.45 -15.55 -58.33
CA GLY A 84 -16.64 -15.01 -59.42
C GLY A 84 -15.20 -14.63 -59.03
N ARG A 85 -14.90 -14.44 -57.74
CA ARG A 85 -13.52 -14.28 -57.24
C ARG A 85 -12.83 -15.60 -56.98
N PHE A 86 -13.56 -16.65 -56.58
CA PHE A 86 -13.01 -18.00 -56.42
C PHE A 86 -12.55 -18.58 -57.76
N ASP A 87 -13.31 -18.42 -58.85
CA ASP A 87 -12.89 -18.89 -60.18
C ASP A 87 -11.59 -18.21 -60.65
N SER A 88 -11.46 -16.90 -60.42
CA SER A 88 -10.25 -16.13 -60.75
C SER A 88 -9.00 -16.54 -59.96
N LEU A 89 -9.18 -17.29 -58.87
CA LEU A 89 -8.10 -17.75 -57.99
C LEU A 89 -7.44 -19.04 -58.49
N PHE A 90 -8.18 -19.85 -59.26
CA PHE A 90 -7.80 -21.21 -59.66
C PHE A 90 -7.51 -21.42 -61.14
N ASN A 91 -7.93 -20.51 -62.04
CA ASN A 91 -7.66 -20.66 -63.48
C ASN A 91 -7.16 -19.34 -64.12
N PRO A 92 -5.87 -19.22 -64.50
CA PRO A 92 -5.34 -18.05 -65.21
C PRO A 92 -5.63 -18.06 -66.72
N SER A 93 -6.35 -19.06 -67.25
CA SER A 93 -6.44 -19.32 -68.69
C SER A 93 -7.88 -19.48 -69.21
N GLY A 94 -8.50 -18.34 -69.58
CA GLY A 94 -9.56 -18.25 -70.58
C GLY A 94 -10.99 -17.94 -70.08
N PRO A 95 -11.93 -17.57 -70.99
CA PRO A 95 -11.75 -17.18 -72.39
C PRO A 95 -11.85 -15.65 -72.61
N LEU A 96 -11.36 -15.19 -73.78
CA LEU A 96 -11.47 -13.80 -74.24
C LEU A 96 -12.91 -13.42 -74.62
N LEU A 97 -13.37 -12.24 -74.20
CA LEU A 97 -14.44 -11.44 -74.84
C LEU A 97 -14.36 -9.98 -74.31
N PRO A 98 -14.83 -8.98 -75.07
CA PRO A 98 -14.02 -8.25 -76.04
C PRO A 98 -13.38 -6.96 -75.48
N HIS A 99 -12.41 -6.42 -76.21
CA HIS A 99 -11.77 -5.13 -75.91
C HIS A 99 -12.74 -3.94 -76.02
N ASP A 100 -13.12 -3.33 -74.89
CA ASP A 100 -13.52 -1.92 -74.88
C ASP A 100 -12.27 -1.04 -75.02
N LYS A 101 -11.98 -0.61 -76.25
CA LYS A 101 -10.95 0.37 -76.58
C LYS A 101 -11.38 1.81 -76.26
N HIS A 102 -11.65 2.15 -75.00
CA HIS A 102 -11.67 3.55 -74.55
C HIS A 102 -11.30 3.65 -73.07
N GLY A 103 -10.55 4.68 -72.68
CA GLY A 103 -10.17 4.92 -71.27
C GLY A 103 -8.69 5.13 -70.97
N GLY A 104 -7.86 5.43 -71.98
CA GLY A 104 -6.51 5.96 -71.76
C GLY A 104 -6.53 7.41 -71.25
N ALA A 105 -7.09 7.64 -70.06
CA ALA A 105 -7.08 8.93 -69.36
C ALA A 105 -7.33 8.67 -67.85
N PHE A 106 -6.38 9.09 -67.00
CA PHE A 106 -6.19 8.78 -65.57
C PHE A 106 -5.32 7.54 -65.28
N GLY A 107 -4.08 7.81 -64.82
CA GLY A 107 -3.06 6.81 -64.49
C GLY A 107 -3.30 6.06 -63.18
N GLY A 108 -4.42 5.34 -63.09
CA GLY A 108 -4.65 4.37 -62.02
C GLY A 108 -3.93 3.05 -62.33
N THR A 109 -2.77 2.81 -61.71
CA THR A 109 -2.15 1.49 -61.75
C THR A 109 -3.04 0.49 -61.02
N GLN A 110 -3.66 -0.45 -61.76
CA GLN A 110 -4.27 -1.61 -61.13
C GLN A 110 -3.18 -2.39 -60.40
N LYS A 111 -3.14 -2.27 -59.07
CA LYS A 111 -2.26 -3.05 -58.21
C LYS A 111 -2.54 -4.53 -58.46
N ARG A 112 -1.61 -5.24 -59.11
CA ARG A 112 -1.63 -6.70 -59.18
C ARG A 112 -1.81 -7.22 -57.77
N PHE A 113 -2.91 -7.93 -57.54
CA PHE A 113 -3.26 -8.46 -56.24
C PHE A 113 -2.18 -9.47 -55.84
N TRP A 114 -1.42 -9.22 -54.76
CA TRP A 114 -0.17 -9.94 -54.45
C TRP A 114 -0.33 -11.48 -54.33
N LEU A 115 -1.53 -11.96 -54.00
CA LEU A 115 -1.85 -13.39 -54.05
C LEU A 115 -1.69 -14.00 -55.47
N SER A 116 -1.79 -13.20 -56.54
CA SER A 116 -1.56 -13.61 -57.93
C SER A 116 -0.10 -13.83 -58.30
N THR A 117 0.87 -13.49 -57.42
CA THR A 117 2.30 -13.82 -57.60
C THR A 117 2.74 -15.07 -56.84
N LEU A 118 1.89 -15.63 -55.98
CA LEU A 118 2.16 -16.88 -55.27
C LEU A 118 1.90 -18.10 -56.17
N SER A 119 2.60 -19.21 -55.94
CA SER A 119 2.35 -20.45 -56.68
C SER A 119 0.99 -21.08 -56.32
N GLN A 120 0.41 -21.85 -57.24
CA GLN A 120 -0.88 -22.50 -57.06
C GLN A 120 -1.03 -23.31 -55.74
N PRO A 121 -0.05 -24.16 -55.32
CA PRO A 121 -0.16 -24.86 -54.02
C PRO A 121 -0.13 -23.91 -52.82
N VAL A 122 0.62 -22.81 -52.87
CA VAL A 122 0.66 -21.82 -51.77
C VAL A 122 -0.66 -21.07 -51.64
N ARG A 123 -1.33 -20.75 -52.76
CA ARG A 123 -2.70 -20.18 -52.74
C ARG A 123 -3.70 -21.15 -52.15
N PHE A 124 -3.61 -22.44 -52.51
CA PHE A 124 -4.49 -23.48 -51.97
C PHE A 124 -4.30 -23.63 -50.45
N LEU A 125 -3.06 -23.65 -49.95
CA LEU A 125 -2.76 -23.69 -48.52
C LEU A 125 -3.27 -22.45 -47.76
N LEU A 126 -3.09 -21.24 -48.32
CA LEU A 126 -3.63 -20.01 -47.73
C LEU A 126 -5.16 -20.01 -47.69
N LEU A 127 -5.80 -20.47 -48.76
CA LEU A 127 -7.26 -20.58 -48.83
C LEU A 127 -7.79 -21.63 -47.84
N PHE A 128 -7.14 -22.78 -47.75
CA PHE A 128 -7.44 -23.80 -46.74
C PHE A 128 -7.26 -23.26 -45.33
N TYR A 129 -6.18 -22.54 -45.04
CA TYR A 129 -5.95 -21.90 -43.75
C TYR A 129 -7.05 -20.90 -43.40
N VAL A 130 -7.40 -19.98 -44.30
CA VAL A 130 -8.48 -18.99 -44.05
C VAL A 130 -9.83 -19.68 -43.82
N VAL A 131 -10.17 -20.69 -44.64
CA VAL A 131 -11.41 -21.46 -44.47
C VAL A 131 -11.41 -22.21 -43.13
N PHE A 132 -10.31 -22.88 -42.79
CA PHE A 132 -10.14 -23.58 -41.52
C PHE A 132 -10.25 -22.62 -40.33
N SER A 133 -9.58 -21.46 -40.37
CA SER A 133 -9.67 -20.44 -39.32
C SER A 133 -11.10 -19.93 -39.15
N VAL A 134 -11.84 -19.65 -40.25
CA VAL A 134 -13.25 -19.22 -40.16
C VAL A 134 -14.12 -20.31 -39.54
N PHE A 135 -14.01 -21.57 -39.98
CA PHE A 135 -14.76 -22.67 -39.37
C PHE A 135 -14.36 -22.94 -37.91
N PHE A 136 -13.09 -22.81 -37.56
CA PHE A 136 -12.59 -22.95 -36.20
C PHE A 136 -13.11 -21.84 -35.29
N THR A 137 -13.08 -20.57 -35.73
CA THR A 137 -13.66 -19.45 -34.99
C THR A 137 -15.18 -19.57 -34.86
N ILE A 138 -15.90 -19.99 -35.91
CA ILE A 138 -17.35 -20.25 -35.83
C ILE A 138 -17.64 -21.39 -34.86
N SER A 139 -16.90 -22.50 -34.93
CA SER A 139 -17.05 -23.63 -33.99
C SER A 139 -16.79 -23.21 -32.55
N HIS A 140 -15.72 -22.45 -32.30
CA HIS A 140 -15.36 -22.02 -30.94
C HIS A 140 -16.32 -20.95 -30.39
N THR A 141 -16.80 -20.02 -31.23
CA THR A 141 -17.82 -19.03 -30.81
C THR A 141 -19.20 -19.66 -30.65
N TRP A 142 -19.57 -20.64 -31.46
CA TRP A 142 -20.78 -21.45 -31.29
C TRP A 142 -20.71 -22.26 -29.99
N HIS A 143 -19.60 -22.94 -29.74
CA HIS A 143 -19.35 -23.59 -28.46
C HIS A 143 -19.36 -22.59 -27.30
N TRP A 144 -18.84 -21.37 -27.44
CA TRP A 144 -18.89 -20.39 -26.35
C TRP A 144 -20.32 -19.86 -26.09
N PHE A 145 -21.11 -19.58 -27.12
CA PHE A 145 -22.49 -19.10 -26.99
C PHE A 145 -23.49 -20.19 -26.55
N PHE A 146 -23.27 -21.44 -26.94
CA PHE A 146 -24.18 -22.56 -26.71
C PHE A 146 -23.62 -23.64 -25.78
N SER A 147 -22.40 -23.48 -25.24
CA SER A 147 -22.04 -24.22 -24.03
C SER A 147 -23.06 -23.85 -22.95
N PRO A 148 -23.60 -24.83 -22.21
CA PRO A 148 -24.25 -24.48 -20.95
C PRO A 148 -23.26 -23.65 -20.15
N SER A 149 -23.76 -22.59 -19.49
CA SER A 149 -22.99 -21.86 -18.48
C SER A 149 -22.30 -22.89 -17.60
N VAL A 150 -20.97 -22.81 -17.46
CA VAL A 150 -20.18 -23.79 -16.71
C VAL A 150 -20.91 -24.02 -15.39
N GLN A 151 -21.55 -25.19 -15.27
CA GLN A 151 -22.09 -25.59 -13.99
C GLN A 151 -20.87 -25.69 -13.11
N LEU A 152 -20.81 -24.82 -12.10
CA LEU A 152 -20.00 -25.08 -10.92
C LEU A 152 -20.31 -26.53 -10.56
N ASP A 153 -19.29 -27.39 -10.70
CA ASP A 153 -19.32 -28.80 -10.32
C ASP A 153 -20.15 -28.90 -9.04
N GLU A 154 -21.18 -29.76 -8.99
CA GLU A 154 -22.26 -29.67 -8.00
C GLU A 154 -21.76 -29.62 -6.54
N ARG A 155 -20.53 -30.11 -6.31
CA ARG A 155 -19.77 -29.92 -5.07
C ARG A 155 -19.65 -28.45 -4.61
N PHE A 156 -19.62 -27.48 -5.53
CA PHE A 156 -19.33 -26.05 -5.37
C PHE A 156 -20.56 -25.13 -5.62
N GLY A 157 -21.79 -25.64 -5.55
CA GLY A 157 -23.01 -24.82 -5.68
C GLY A 157 -23.28 -23.90 -4.47
N ASP A 158 -24.44 -23.25 -4.43
CA ASP A 158 -24.85 -22.28 -3.36
C ASP A 158 -24.86 -22.85 -1.93
N HIS A 159 -24.74 -24.17 -1.78
CA HIS A 159 -24.66 -24.87 -0.49
C HIS A 159 -23.25 -25.37 -0.15
N TRP A 160 -22.27 -25.17 -1.04
CA TRP A 160 -20.88 -25.48 -0.74
C TRP A 160 -20.35 -24.55 0.34
N LYS A 161 -20.15 -25.13 1.51
CA LYS A 161 -19.23 -24.55 2.49
C LYS A 161 -17.84 -25.09 2.13
N PRO A 162 -16.82 -24.24 1.97
CA PRO A 162 -15.44 -24.71 1.92
C PRO A 162 -15.13 -25.50 3.20
N GLU A 163 -15.10 -26.82 3.07
CA GLU A 163 -14.61 -27.71 4.10
C GLU A 163 -13.11 -27.44 4.24
N ARG A 164 -12.73 -26.84 5.37
CA ARG A 164 -11.39 -26.30 5.57
C ARG A 164 -10.44 -27.48 5.71
N THR A 165 -9.42 -27.55 4.86
CA THR A 165 -8.41 -28.63 4.86
C THR A 165 -7.45 -28.60 6.05
N TYR A 166 -7.71 -27.73 7.02
CA TYR A 166 -7.01 -27.62 8.30
C TYR A 166 -8.04 -27.38 9.40
N ASP A 167 -7.84 -28.08 10.52
CA ASP A 167 -8.72 -28.09 11.69
C ASP A 167 -8.70 -26.75 12.45
N ALA A 168 -9.25 -25.68 11.86
CA ALA A 168 -9.26 -24.34 12.45
C ALA A 168 -10.03 -24.24 13.79
N ASP A 169 -10.89 -25.21 14.08
CA ASP A 169 -11.67 -25.31 15.32
C ASP A 169 -10.97 -26.17 16.40
N GLN A 170 -9.84 -26.82 16.07
CA GLN A 170 -9.02 -27.54 17.04
C GLN A 170 -8.00 -26.60 17.71
N SER A 171 -7.65 -26.90 18.97
CA SER A 171 -6.71 -26.08 19.74
C SER A 171 -5.23 -26.29 19.36
N TYR A 172 -4.95 -27.04 18.29
CA TYR A 172 -3.59 -27.35 17.83
C TYR A 172 -3.40 -26.86 16.39
N SER A 173 -2.27 -26.23 16.11
CA SER A 173 -1.90 -25.82 14.75
C SER A 173 -0.90 -26.81 14.16
N VAL A 174 -1.02 -27.08 12.86
CA VAL A 174 0.01 -27.84 12.12
C VAL A 174 1.36 -27.09 12.14
N LEU A 175 1.36 -25.77 12.40
CA LEU A 175 2.57 -24.99 12.63
C LEU A 175 3.30 -25.38 13.92
N ASP A 176 2.60 -25.83 14.96
CA ASP A 176 3.19 -26.10 16.28
C ASP A 176 4.20 -27.28 16.23
N ASN A 177 3.97 -28.23 15.31
CA ASN A 177 4.86 -29.36 15.05
C ASN A 177 5.98 -29.06 14.03
N MET A 178 6.02 -27.86 13.44
CA MET A 178 7.10 -27.47 12.52
C MET A 178 8.35 -27.04 13.30
N THR A 179 9.53 -27.27 12.74
CA THR A 179 10.76 -26.69 13.28
C THR A 179 10.71 -25.16 13.20
N HIS A 180 11.39 -24.47 14.12
CA HIS A 180 11.43 -23.00 14.15
C HIS A 180 11.73 -22.37 12.78
N GLY A 181 12.72 -22.91 12.04
CA GLY A 181 13.04 -22.41 10.71
C GLY A 181 11.95 -22.64 9.67
N LEU A 182 11.21 -23.75 9.75
CA LEU A 182 10.05 -23.98 8.89
C LEU A 182 8.92 -23.01 9.25
N GLN A 183 8.63 -22.78 10.54
CA GLN A 183 7.65 -21.78 10.99
C GLN A 183 7.99 -20.39 10.45
N MET A 184 9.22 -19.91 10.67
CA MET A 184 9.65 -18.59 10.20
C MET A 184 9.65 -18.49 8.67
N SER A 185 10.02 -19.54 7.94
CA SER A 185 9.92 -19.57 6.46
C SER A 185 8.48 -19.55 5.92
N LYS A 186 7.50 -19.94 6.73
CA LYS A 186 6.06 -19.84 6.38
C LYS A 186 5.52 -18.44 6.66
N LEU A 187 5.95 -17.83 7.76
CA LEU A 187 5.59 -16.46 8.12
C LEU A 187 6.20 -15.45 7.14
N PHE A 188 7.49 -15.59 6.83
CA PHE A 188 8.27 -14.68 5.99
C PHE A 188 8.65 -15.34 4.65
N SER A 189 7.63 -15.71 3.87
CA SER A 189 7.77 -16.60 2.70
C SER A 189 8.56 -16.06 1.49
N LYS A 190 8.99 -14.79 1.52
CA LYS A 190 9.87 -14.19 0.50
C LYS A 190 11.22 -13.75 1.06
N SER A 191 11.38 -13.72 2.38
CA SER A 191 12.69 -13.58 3.03
C SER A 191 13.59 -14.80 2.76
N PHE A 192 14.89 -14.63 2.92
CA PHE A 192 15.85 -15.73 2.80
C PHE A 192 15.74 -16.73 3.95
N TYR A 193 15.65 -18.01 3.58
CA TYR A 193 15.36 -19.10 4.51
C TYR A 193 16.33 -19.18 5.69
N ASP A 194 17.64 -19.06 5.47
CA ASP A 194 18.62 -19.23 6.55
C ASP A 194 18.58 -18.07 7.55
N ALA A 195 18.33 -16.84 7.11
CA ALA A 195 18.15 -15.68 7.98
C ALA A 195 16.84 -15.79 8.78
N ALA A 196 15.73 -16.15 8.13
CA ALA A 196 14.46 -16.41 8.81
C ALA A 196 14.60 -17.53 9.86
N LYS A 197 15.31 -18.62 9.52
CA LYS A 197 15.61 -19.75 10.41
C LYS A 197 16.49 -19.36 11.60
N ALA A 198 17.45 -18.47 11.41
CA ALA A 198 18.38 -17.96 12.43
C ALA A 198 17.83 -16.74 13.21
N THR A 199 16.53 -16.45 13.08
CA THR A 199 15.85 -15.47 13.93
C THR A 199 15.75 -16.00 15.36
N GLU A 200 16.01 -15.15 16.35
CA GLU A 200 15.83 -15.43 17.78
C GLU A 200 14.89 -14.36 18.39
N PRO A 201 13.57 -14.63 18.42
CA PRO A 201 12.59 -13.74 19.03
C PRO A 201 12.88 -13.53 20.52
N PHE A 202 12.96 -12.27 20.96
CA PHE A 202 13.18 -11.90 22.38
C PHE A 202 14.52 -12.41 22.93
N TRP A 203 15.57 -12.42 22.08
CA TRP A 203 16.96 -12.68 22.47
C TRP A 203 17.42 -11.84 23.67
N LEU A 204 16.89 -10.61 23.75
CA LEU A 204 16.80 -9.80 24.97
C LEU A 204 15.36 -9.29 25.07
N LYS A 205 14.79 -9.23 26.28
CA LYS A 205 13.39 -8.86 26.50
C LYS A 205 13.30 -7.75 27.54
N GLY A 206 12.53 -6.71 27.24
CA GLY A 206 12.33 -5.57 28.13
C GLY A 206 11.62 -5.98 29.42
N ASN A 207 12.17 -5.56 30.56
CA ASN A 207 11.68 -5.90 31.90
C ASN A 207 10.28 -5.36 32.20
N GLN A 208 9.89 -4.24 31.60
CA GLN A 208 8.54 -3.67 31.75
C GLN A 208 7.54 -4.37 30.82
N ALA A 209 6.30 -4.48 31.28
CA ALA A 209 5.16 -4.86 30.44
C ALA A 209 4.49 -3.59 29.87
N PRO A 210 4.11 -3.54 28.58
CA PRO A 210 3.29 -2.47 28.05
C PRO A 210 1.95 -2.35 28.78
N GLU A 211 1.44 -1.13 28.89
CA GLU A 211 0.07 -0.88 29.34
C GLU A 211 -0.95 -1.22 28.24
N ASP A 212 -2.20 -1.47 28.61
CA ASP A 212 -3.26 -1.72 27.63
C ASP A 212 -3.55 -0.48 26.77
N GLY A 213 -3.57 -0.66 25.46
CA GLY A 213 -3.67 0.41 24.47
C GLY A 213 -2.46 1.36 24.40
N ASP A 214 -1.30 0.96 24.92
CA ASP A 214 -0.04 1.67 24.70
C ASP A 214 0.44 1.53 23.23
N ILE A 215 1.36 2.40 22.82
CA ILE A 215 2.01 2.37 21.50
C ILE A 215 3.43 1.83 21.67
N ALA A 216 3.82 0.87 20.82
CA ALA A 216 5.23 0.47 20.70
C ALA A 216 5.89 1.13 19.48
N LEU A 217 7.16 1.49 19.59
CA LEU A 217 7.97 1.74 18.40
C LEU A 217 8.41 0.41 17.79
N VAL A 218 8.44 0.36 16.46
CA VAL A 218 8.92 -0.76 15.66
C VAL A 218 10.10 -0.27 14.84
N THR A 219 11.25 -0.91 15.00
CA THR A 219 12.50 -0.46 14.34
C THR A 219 13.43 -1.63 14.01
N ALA A 220 14.46 -1.36 13.21
CA ALA A 220 15.51 -2.31 12.85
C ALA A 220 16.88 -1.62 12.93
N VAL A 221 17.85 -2.29 13.55
CA VAL A 221 19.19 -1.78 13.84
C VAL A 221 20.27 -2.81 13.53
N THR A 222 21.49 -2.33 13.33
CA THR A 222 22.70 -3.16 13.30
C THR A 222 23.54 -2.88 14.56
N PRO A 223 24.58 -3.69 14.85
CA PRO A 223 25.58 -3.37 15.87
C PRO A 223 26.18 -1.97 15.71
N GLY A 224 26.38 -1.50 14.47
CA GLY A 224 26.89 -0.15 14.18
C GLY A 224 25.92 0.99 14.54
N THR A 225 24.61 0.74 14.56
CA THR A 225 23.58 1.73 14.91
C THR A 225 23.03 1.55 16.33
N TRP A 226 23.67 0.73 17.18
CA TRP A 226 23.17 0.42 18.52
C TRP A 226 22.97 1.68 19.41
N ASN A 227 23.93 2.61 19.38
CA ASN A 227 23.85 3.87 20.14
C ASN A 227 22.62 4.72 19.74
N GLU A 228 22.10 4.55 18.52
CA GLU A 228 20.88 5.20 18.07
C GLU A 228 19.63 4.60 18.73
N LEU A 229 19.62 3.28 18.98
CA LEU A 229 18.57 2.60 19.74
C LEU A 229 18.59 3.01 21.23
N GLU A 230 19.77 3.12 21.83
CA GLU A 230 19.92 3.62 23.20
C GLU A 230 19.35 5.04 23.35
N ARG A 231 19.71 5.91 22.39
CA ARG A 231 19.14 7.26 22.29
C ARG A 231 17.62 7.18 22.13
N LEU A 232 17.10 6.39 21.19
CA LEU A 232 15.66 6.28 20.94
C LEU A 232 14.89 5.83 22.19
N ALA A 233 15.39 4.83 22.92
CA ALA A 233 14.80 4.36 24.17
C ALA A 233 14.75 5.48 25.23
N SER A 234 15.81 6.29 25.33
CA SER A 234 15.86 7.42 26.27
C SER A 234 14.86 8.54 25.96
N TYR A 235 14.55 8.80 24.69
CA TYR A 235 13.54 9.79 24.28
C TYR A 235 12.10 9.26 24.40
N TRP A 236 11.87 7.97 24.09
CA TRP A 236 10.52 7.40 24.04
C TRP A 236 9.97 6.97 25.41
N LYS A 237 10.83 6.41 26.29
CA LYS A 237 10.45 5.90 27.63
C LYS A 237 9.19 5.03 27.62
N GLY A 238 9.07 4.16 26.62
CA GLY A 238 7.91 3.32 26.35
C GLY A 238 8.28 2.12 25.48
N PRO A 239 7.37 1.18 25.22
CA PRO A 239 7.69 -0.07 24.54
C PRO A 239 8.37 0.12 23.18
N ILE A 240 9.40 -0.67 22.90
CA ILE A 240 10.06 -0.75 21.59
C ILE A 240 10.25 -2.23 21.23
N SER A 241 9.93 -2.60 20.00
CA SER A 241 10.34 -3.86 19.38
C SER A 241 11.38 -3.56 18.30
N ALA A 242 12.59 -4.06 18.49
CA ALA A 242 13.71 -3.80 17.61
C ALA A 242 14.25 -5.12 17.02
N VAL A 243 14.36 -5.20 15.70
CA VAL A 243 15.20 -6.23 15.07
C VAL A 243 16.65 -5.80 15.18
N LEU A 244 17.52 -6.69 15.69
CA LEU A 244 18.97 -6.54 15.62
C LEU A 244 19.49 -7.43 14.48
N HIS A 245 19.94 -6.83 13.39
CA HIS A 245 20.56 -7.50 12.27
C HIS A 245 22.06 -7.68 12.52
N ALA A 246 22.51 -8.92 12.73
CA ALA A 246 23.93 -9.27 12.79
C ALA A 246 24.36 -9.90 11.46
N SER A 247 25.23 -9.21 10.71
CA SER A 247 25.87 -9.81 9.53
C SER A 247 26.90 -10.85 9.95
N LYS A 248 27.37 -11.69 9.03
CA LYS A 248 28.42 -12.69 9.30
C LYS A 248 29.69 -12.09 9.93
N ASP A 249 30.04 -10.86 9.57
CA ASP A 249 31.23 -10.18 10.08
C ASP A 249 30.99 -9.51 11.45
N ASP A 250 29.71 -9.27 11.80
CA ASP A 250 29.29 -8.75 13.11
C ASP A 250 28.86 -9.85 14.10
N ASP A 251 28.53 -11.06 13.62
CA ASP A 251 28.14 -12.26 14.39
C ASP A 251 29.35 -12.94 15.05
N ASP A 252 30.36 -12.15 15.44
CA ASP A 252 31.35 -12.61 16.42
C ASP A 252 30.73 -12.60 17.82
N MET A 253 31.07 -13.62 18.60
CA MET A 253 30.63 -13.80 19.97
C MET A 253 31.02 -12.61 20.88
N THR A 254 32.10 -11.90 20.53
CA THR A 254 32.53 -10.70 21.26
C THR A 254 31.54 -9.54 21.09
N THR A 255 31.18 -9.20 19.85
CA THR A 255 30.21 -8.14 19.51
C THR A 255 28.87 -8.37 20.20
N LEU A 256 28.30 -9.58 20.07
CA LEU A 256 27.01 -9.90 20.69
C LEU A 256 27.07 -9.90 22.23
N ALA A 257 28.21 -10.26 22.83
CA ALA A 257 28.41 -10.15 24.27
C ALA A 257 28.44 -8.68 24.73
N THR A 258 29.17 -7.81 24.01
CA THR A 258 29.22 -6.36 24.29
C THR A 258 27.85 -5.69 24.15
N LEU A 259 27.04 -6.06 23.14
CA LEU A 259 25.68 -5.54 23.00
C LEU A 259 24.76 -6.00 24.14
N ARG A 260 24.85 -7.27 24.56
CA ARG A 260 24.13 -7.77 25.75
C ARG A 260 24.60 -7.07 27.04
N GLU A 261 25.87 -6.74 27.16
CA GLU A 261 26.40 -5.97 28.30
C GLU A 261 25.87 -4.53 28.30
N SER A 262 25.91 -3.82 27.17
CA SER A 262 25.34 -2.47 27.03
C SER A 262 23.83 -2.47 27.31
N TYR A 263 23.07 -3.44 26.77
CA TYR A 263 21.65 -3.61 27.08
C TYR A 263 21.40 -3.69 28.59
N ASN A 264 22.18 -4.49 29.32
CA ASN A 264 22.01 -4.66 30.77
C ASN A 264 22.43 -3.42 31.58
N HIS A 265 23.42 -2.66 31.11
CA HIS A 265 23.86 -1.44 31.77
C HIS A 265 22.94 -0.24 31.52
N ASN A 266 22.21 -0.22 30.40
CA ASN A 266 21.32 0.86 30.03
C ASN A 266 19.89 0.63 30.56
N PRO A 267 19.44 1.33 31.61
CA PRO A 267 18.16 1.04 32.26
C PRO A 267 16.95 1.36 31.36
N ASP A 268 17.08 2.29 30.40
CA ASP A 268 16.00 2.60 29.47
C ASP A 268 15.80 1.45 28.47
N VAL A 269 16.90 0.94 27.92
CA VAL A 269 16.88 -0.19 26.99
C VAL A 269 16.41 -1.46 27.70
N ALA A 270 17.02 -1.81 28.85
CA ALA A 270 16.62 -2.97 29.66
C ALA A 270 15.16 -2.93 30.14
N SER A 271 14.59 -1.74 30.35
CA SER A 271 13.19 -1.60 30.74
C SER A 271 12.25 -1.82 29.56
N TRP A 272 12.52 -1.18 28.43
CA TRP A 272 11.49 -0.90 27.43
C TRP A 272 11.65 -1.62 26.09
N VAL A 273 12.85 -2.16 25.79
CA VAL A 273 13.19 -2.63 24.45
C VAL A 273 13.21 -4.16 24.41
N ASP A 274 12.43 -4.74 23.50
CA ASP A 274 12.55 -6.14 23.10
C ASP A 274 13.47 -6.24 21.88
N ILE A 275 14.53 -7.04 21.98
CA ILE A 275 15.47 -7.30 20.89
C ILE A 275 15.16 -8.65 20.25
N HIS A 276 14.95 -8.66 18.94
CA HIS A 276 14.77 -9.85 18.13
C HIS A 276 16.00 -9.98 17.22
N LEU A 277 16.90 -10.91 17.53
CA LEU A 277 18.16 -11.06 16.81
C LEU A 277 17.92 -11.81 15.50
N VAL A 278 18.44 -11.30 14.38
CA VAL A 278 18.45 -11.98 13.08
C VAL A 278 19.90 -12.08 12.63
N ARG A 279 20.38 -13.31 12.43
CA ARG A 279 21.77 -13.57 12.03
C ARG A 279 21.83 -14.01 10.58
N HIS A 280 22.78 -13.47 9.82
CA HIS A 280 22.99 -13.84 8.42
C HIS A 280 24.39 -14.41 8.18
N ALA A 281 24.50 -15.73 8.11
CA ALA A 281 25.77 -16.44 7.91
C ALA A 281 26.26 -16.48 6.43
N GLY A 282 25.49 -15.92 5.50
CA GLY A 282 25.83 -15.87 4.07
C GLY A 282 26.66 -14.63 3.69
N PRO A 283 27.14 -14.54 2.43
CA PRO A 283 27.66 -13.28 1.90
C PRO A 283 26.56 -12.19 1.91
N PRO A 284 26.92 -10.89 1.88
CA PRO A 284 25.97 -9.80 1.71
C PRO A 284 25.37 -9.84 0.29
N VAL A 285 24.30 -10.61 0.12
CA VAL A 285 23.59 -10.73 -1.16
C VAL A 285 22.49 -9.68 -1.20
N SER A 286 22.51 -8.84 -2.24
CA SER A 286 21.68 -7.63 -2.37
C SER A 286 20.16 -7.85 -2.53
N VAL A 287 19.63 -9.03 -2.20
CA VAL A 287 18.20 -9.37 -2.34
C VAL A 287 17.67 -10.24 -1.18
N LEU A 288 18.51 -10.65 -0.21
CA LEU A 288 18.19 -11.80 0.65
C LEU A 288 17.58 -11.47 2.03
N LEU A 289 17.87 -10.30 2.62
CA LEU A 289 17.03 -9.81 3.72
C LEU A 289 16.49 -8.41 3.41
N PRO A 290 15.25 -8.32 2.88
CA PRO A 290 14.60 -7.04 2.72
C PRO A 290 14.28 -6.47 4.11
N ARG A 291 14.58 -5.19 4.36
CA ARG A 291 14.20 -4.51 5.62
C ARG A 291 12.68 -4.56 5.86
N ASN A 292 11.88 -4.75 4.80
CA ASN A 292 10.45 -5.03 4.92
C ASN A 292 10.12 -6.34 5.66
N ALA A 293 10.97 -7.37 5.60
CA ALA A 293 10.84 -8.57 6.44
C ALA A 293 11.14 -8.24 7.91
N GLU A 294 12.15 -7.42 8.18
CA GLU A 294 12.52 -6.98 9.54
C GLU A 294 11.42 -6.10 10.16
N ARG A 295 10.84 -5.18 9.38
CA ARG A 295 9.64 -4.40 9.74
C ARG A 295 8.48 -5.32 10.12
N ASN A 296 8.18 -6.32 9.28
CA ASN A 296 7.14 -7.31 9.58
C ASN A 296 7.48 -8.12 10.85
N LEU A 297 8.76 -8.46 11.08
CA LEU A 297 9.20 -9.23 12.24
C LEU A 297 9.05 -8.46 13.56
N ALA A 298 9.56 -7.22 13.64
CA ALA A 298 9.36 -6.40 14.83
C ALA A 298 7.88 -6.03 15.02
N ARG A 299 7.12 -5.73 13.94
CA ARG A 299 5.66 -5.59 14.05
C ARG A 299 4.99 -6.86 14.60
N LEU A 300 5.36 -8.05 14.11
CA LEU A 300 4.82 -9.34 14.57
C LEU A 300 5.14 -9.61 16.05
N LEU A 301 6.31 -9.21 16.52
CA LEU A 301 6.78 -9.48 17.88
C LEU A 301 6.50 -8.36 18.89
N ALA A 302 6.14 -7.15 18.44
CA ALA A 302 5.73 -6.03 19.29
C ALA A 302 4.61 -6.42 20.27
N ARG A 303 4.76 -6.05 21.54
CA ARG A 303 3.83 -6.47 22.61
C ARG A 303 2.52 -5.64 22.71
N THR A 304 2.34 -4.63 21.86
CA THR A 304 1.15 -3.75 21.80
C THR A 304 0.27 -4.02 20.58
N GLU A 305 -0.97 -3.53 20.61
CA GLU A 305 -1.86 -3.50 19.42
C GLU A 305 -1.53 -2.34 18.47
N TYR A 306 -1.12 -1.19 19.02
CA TYR A 306 -0.75 -0.02 18.22
C TYR A 306 0.75 0.12 18.13
N ILE A 307 1.24 0.43 16.94
CA ILE A 307 2.67 0.55 16.66
C ILE A 307 2.98 1.81 15.85
N VAL A 308 4.25 2.24 15.90
CA VAL A 308 4.81 3.25 15.01
C VAL A 308 6.12 2.72 14.43
N GLU A 309 6.19 2.60 13.10
CA GLU A 309 7.43 2.18 12.42
C GLU A 309 8.34 3.39 12.14
N LEU A 310 9.58 3.35 12.65
CA LEU A 310 10.55 4.42 12.44
C LEU A 310 12.01 3.91 12.39
N SER A 311 12.85 4.63 11.65
CA SER A 311 14.30 4.43 11.60
C SER A 311 14.96 4.88 12.91
N SER A 312 16.07 4.26 13.31
CA SER A 312 16.77 4.53 14.57
C SER A 312 17.30 5.96 14.73
N ASN A 313 17.48 6.69 13.62
CA ASN A 313 17.85 8.11 13.61
C ASN A 313 16.65 9.06 13.78
N ILE A 314 15.41 8.56 13.81
CA ILE A 314 14.21 9.38 14.05
C ILE A 314 13.84 9.28 15.53
N VAL A 315 13.66 10.43 16.19
CA VAL A 315 13.28 10.52 17.61
C VAL A 315 11.97 11.27 17.81
N PRO A 316 11.11 10.83 18.76
CA PRO A 316 9.87 11.54 19.08
C PRO A 316 10.20 12.89 19.74
N ALA A 317 9.72 13.98 19.15
CA ALA A 317 9.88 15.33 19.69
C ALA A 317 8.79 15.67 20.71
N THR A 318 7.61 15.06 20.54
CA THR A 318 6.43 15.22 21.38
C THR A 318 5.98 13.88 21.97
N ASN A 319 5.12 13.94 22.99
CA ASN A 319 4.62 12.73 23.65
C ASN A 319 3.37 12.19 22.94
N VAL A 320 3.59 11.51 21.80
CA VAL A 320 2.52 10.90 20.99
C VAL A 320 1.65 9.95 21.81
N ARG A 321 2.22 9.19 22.76
CA ARG A 321 1.49 8.30 23.69
C ARG A 321 0.47 9.08 24.53
N ARG A 322 0.84 10.26 25.03
CA ARG A 322 -0.06 11.14 25.79
C ARG A 322 -1.19 11.69 24.92
N THR A 323 -0.91 12.10 23.68
CA THR A 323 -1.97 12.55 22.75
C THR A 323 -2.90 11.40 22.39
N PHE A 324 -2.36 10.20 22.13
CA PHE A 324 -3.13 9.00 21.87
C PHE A 324 -4.05 8.65 23.04
N ASN A 325 -3.51 8.58 24.26
CA ASN A 325 -4.29 8.30 25.47
C ASN A 325 -5.36 9.37 25.74
N THR A 326 -5.08 10.64 25.45
CA THR A 326 -6.08 11.73 25.57
C THR A 326 -7.25 11.55 24.60
N ASN A 327 -7.00 11.04 23.39
CA ASN A 327 -7.98 10.93 22.31
C ASN A 327 -8.42 9.48 22.02
N ARG A 328 -8.11 8.54 22.94
CA ARG A 328 -8.12 7.08 22.72
C ARG A 328 -9.34 6.59 21.96
N LYS A 329 -10.56 6.94 22.38
CA LYS A 329 -11.81 6.49 21.74
C LYS A 329 -11.89 6.79 20.23
N ILE A 330 -11.40 7.96 19.80
CA ILE A 330 -11.44 8.36 18.39
C ILE A 330 -10.33 7.66 17.63
N PHE A 331 -9.10 7.69 18.18
CA PHE A 331 -7.92 7.14 17.51
C PHE A 331 -8.02 5.61 17.37
N GLU A 332 -8.48 4.90 18.39
CA GLU A 332 -8.73 3.46 18.28
C GLU A 332 -9.80 3.13 17.24
N ALA A 333 -10.85 3.94 17.11
CA ALA A 333 -11.89 3.71 16.11
C ALA A 333 -11.36 3.88 14.67
N LEU A 334 -10.51 4.90 14.44
CA LEU A 334 -9.83 5.11 13.16
C LEU A 334 -8.85 3.94 12.86
N LEU A 335 -7.95 3.61 13.79
CA LEU A 335 -6.94 2.57 13.58
C LEU A 335 -7.54 1.16 13.45
N LYS A 336 -8.58 0.83 14.22
CA LYS A 336 -9.35 -0.42 14.05
C LYS A 336 -10.19 -0.41 12.77
N GLY A 337 -10.57 0.78 12.29
CA GLY A 337 -11.18 0.97 10.98
C GLY A 337 -10.22 0.69 9.83
N GLY A 338 -8.90 0.79 10.05
CA GLY A 338 -7.86 0.64 9.03
C GLY A 338 -7.25 1.96 8.55
N ASP A 339 -7.59 3.08 9.18
CA ASP A 339 -6.92 4.36 8.96
C ASP A 339 -5.55 4.39 9.67
N MET A 340 -4.74 5.42 9.36
CA MET A 340 -3.42 5.66 9.94
C MET A 340 -3.32 7.11 10.44
N LEU A 341 -2.62 7.30 11.57
CA LEU A 341 -2.36 8.63 12.12
C LEU A 341 -0.93 9.06 11.75
N VAL A 342 -0.78 9.95 10.78
CA VAL A 342 0.52 10.50 10.36
C VAL A 342 1.08 11.41 11.45
N VAL A 343 2.33 11.15 11.83
CA VAL A 343 3.16 12.01 12.68
C VAL A 343 4.18 12.72 11.80
N PRO A 344 4.01 14.03 11.52
CA PRO A 344 4.95 14.81 10.71
C PRO A 344 6.39 14.69 11.21
N THR A 345 7.33 14.58 10.26
CA THR A 345 8.76 14.44 10.55
C THR A 345 9.51 15.65 10.05
N PHE A 346 10.38 16.21 10.89
CA PHE A 346 11.20 17.37 10.57
C PHE A 346 12.68 17.02 10.61
N GLY A 347 13.45 17.52 9.65
CA GLY A 347 14.89 17.32 9.54
C GLY A 347 15.66 18.63 9.63
N PHE A 348 16.97 18.51 9.83
CA PHE A 348 17.91 19.62 9.67
C PHE A 348 18.39 19.64 8.20
N PRO A 349 18.52 20.82 7.55
CA PRO A 349 18.98 20.91 6.17
C PRO A 349 20.51 20.79 6.02
N ASP A 350 21.25 20.95 7.12
CA ASP A 350 22.71 20.83 7.18
C ASP A 350 23.10 19.73 8.17
N HIS A 351 24.14 18.97 7.82
CA HIS A 351 24.65 17.82 8.56
C HIS A 351 25.85 18.15 9.48
N ASP A 352 26.46 19.34 9.35
CA ASP A 352 27.66 19.74 10.11
C ASP A 352 27.36 20.34 11.51
N MET A 353 26.10 20.36 11.93
CA MET A 353 25.67 20.84 13.24
C MET A 353 26.11 19.88 14.36
N SER A 354 27.27 20.15 14.98
CA SER A 354 27.81 19.34 16.10
C SER A 354 26.90 19.23 17.34
N GLN A 355 25.84 20.03 17.45
CA GLN A 355 24.85 19.99 18.53
C GLN A 355 23.42 20.20 18.00
N TYR A 356 22.68 19.10 17.78
CA TYR A 356 21.26 19.13 17.42
C TYR A 356 20.38 19.39 18.64
N THR A 357 19.72 20.55 18.70
CA THR A 357 18.74 20.87 19.74
C THR A 357 17.34 20.50 19.27
N ILE A 358 16.71 19.53 19.93
CA ILE A 358 15.35 19.07 19.57
C ILE A 358 14.30 20.02 20.16
N PRO A 359 13.40 20.60 19.32
CA PRO A 359 12.28 21.40 19.82
C PRO A 359 11.15 20.49 20.32
N TYR A 360 10.70 20.70 21.56
CA TYR A 360 9.58 19.94 22.17
C TYR A 360 8.19 20.59 21.97
N HIS A 361 8.14 21.73 21.28
CA HIS A 361 6.92 22.54 21.11
C HIS A 361 6.78 23.01 19.67
N LYS A 362 5.57 22.90 19.10
CA LYS A 362 5.24 23.32 17.74
C LYS A 362 5.60 24.78 17.45
N SER A 363 5.42 25.69 18.41
CA SER A 363 5.82 27.09 18.24
C SER A 363 7.33 27.25 18.01
N ARG A 364 8.17 26.63 18.85
CA ARG A 364 9.64 26.70 18.68
C ARG A 364 10.11 25.98 17.43
N LEU A 365 9.45 24.89 17.03
CA LEU A 365 9.72 24.26 15.74
C LEU A 365 9.41 25.20 14.57
N LEU A 366 8.26 25.89 14.59
CA LEU A 366 7.89 26.83 13.52
C LEU A 366 8.85 28.03 13.44
N GLU A 367 9.36 28.52 14.58
CA GLU A 367 10.45 29.51 14.60
C GLU A 367 11.70 28.96 13.89
N LEU A 368 12.13 27.73 14.19
CA LEU A 368 13.28 27.09 13.52
C LEU A 368 13.06 26.84 12.02
N VAL A 369 11.80 26.64 11.59
CA VAL A 369 11.43 26.51 10.18
C VAL A 369 11.47 27.86 9.46
N ASP A 370 10.99 28.94 10.09
CA ASP A 370 11.11 30.30 9.56
C ASP A 370 12.58 30.78 9.53
N GLU A 371 13.37 30.39 10.53
CA GLU A 371 14.84 30.59 10.60
C GLU A 371 15.62 29.71 9.59
N GLN A 372 14.94 28.85 8.82
CA GLN A 372 15.53 27.87 7.88
C GLN A 372 16.54 26.89 8.50
N GLN A 373 16.49 26.69 9.82
CA GLN A 373 17.32 25.71 10.55
C GLN A 373 16.71 24.31 10.58
N MET A 374 15.42 24.18 10.34
CA MET A 374 14.70 22.91 10.20
C MET A 374 13.68 22.99 9.08
N GLY A 375 13.20 21.83 8.61
CA GLY A 375 12.09 21.77 7.68
C GLY A 375 11.34 20.45 7.76
N LEU A 376 10.12 20.43 7.23
CA LEU A 376 9.31 19.22 7.11
C LEU A 376 9.93 18.30 6.05
N THR A 377 10.04 17.00 6.35
CA THR A 377 10.77 16.03 5.53
C THR A 377 9.91 14.81 5.18
N ASP A 378 9.22 14.88 4.03
CA ASP A 378 8.66 13.70 3.36
C ASP A 378 9.75 13.10 2.44
N ARG A 379 10.13 11.81 2.62
CA ARG A 379 11.40 11.21 2.10
C ARG A 379 11.69 11.38 0.60
N HIS A 380 10.68 11.54 -0.25
CA HIS A 380 10.83 11.65 -1.71
C HIS A 380 10.50 13.06 -2.26
N TRP A 381 10.46 14.06 -1.38
CA TRP A 381 10.19 15.46 -1.71
C TRP A 381 11.29 16.37 -1.20
N ASP A 382 11.40 17.54 -1.81
CA ASP A 382 12.25 18.61 -1.29
C ASP A 382 11.75 19.09 0.08
N MET A 383 12.66 19.66 0.88
CA MET A 383 12.35 20.12 2.23
C MET A 383 11.17 21.11 2.22
N ASN A 384 10.21 20.91 3.12
CA ASN A 384 8.93 21.65 3.24
C ASN A 384 7.87 21.36 2.15
N GLU A 385 8.16 20.51 1.17
CA GLU A 385 7.17 19.99 0.23
C GLU A 385 6.59 18.63 0.67
N GLY A 386 5.69 18.08 -0.12
CA GLY A 386 5.14 16.73 0.06
C GLY A 386 3.69 16.64 0.59
N PRO A 387 3.11 15.43 0.63
CA PRO A 387 1.70 15.22 0.94
C PRO A 387 1.29 15.62 2.37
N THR A 388 2.24 15.69 3.32
CA THR A 388 1.96 16.17 4.68
C THR A 388 1.49 17.64 4.70
N ASN A 389 1.94 18.45 3.73
CA ASN A 389 1.63 19.87 3.54
C ASN A 389 1.94 20.75 4.76
N LEU A 390 3.14 21.35 4.79
CA LEU A 390 3.59 22.24 5.87
C LEU A 390 2.64 23.42 6.13
N VAL A 391 2.16 24.08 5.08
CA VAL A 391 1.30 25.28 5.21
C VAL A 391 0.01 24.91 5.94
N ARG A 392 -0.61 23.78 5.57
CA ARG A 392 -1.78 23.26 6.27
C ARG A 392 -1.44 22.82 7.69
N TRP A 393 -0.33 22.12 7.88
CA TRP A 393 0.07 21.63 9.20
C TRP A 393 0.24 22.77 10.19
N ARG A 394 0.91 23.85 9.77
CA ARG A 394 1.21 25.06 10.56
C ARG A 394 -0.03 25.59 11.28
N ASP A 395 -1.10 25.82 10.52
CA ASP A 395 -2.34 26.44 11.00
C ASP A 395 -3.36 25.43 11.57
N SER A 396 -3.15 24.13 11.33
CA SER A 396 -4.04 23.09 11.81
C SER A 396 -3.97 22.91 13.32
N THR A 397 -5.14 22.94 13.95
CA THR A 397 -5.39 22.61 15.37
C THR A 397 -6.20 21.31 15.53
N THR A 398 -6.57 20.68 14.43
CA THR A 398 -7.40 19.48 14.35
C THR A 398 -6.77 18.47 13.41
N LEU A 399 -7.18 17.19 13.50
CA LEU A 399 -6.83 16.20 12.49
C LEU A 399 -7.26 16.67 11.09
N TYR A 400 -6.50 16.31 10.07
CA TYR A 400 -6.87 16.51 8.66
C TYR A 400 -6.38 15.34 7.80
N SER A 401 -7.09 15.04 6.72
CA SER A 401 -6.72 13.99 5.77
C SER A 401 -5.69 14.46 4.74
N VAL A 402 -4.86 13.53 4.25
CA VAL A 402 -3.88 13.77 3.18
C VAL A 402 -4.61 13.79 1.81
N GLU A 403 -4.92 14.98 1.30
CA GLU A 403 -5.69 15.17 0.06
C GLU A 403 -4.96 14.73 -1.23
N ASN A 404 -3.63 14.90 -1.25
CA ASN A 404 -2.76 14.67 -2.40
C ASN A 404 -1.81 13.51 -2.14
N TYR A 405 -2.36 12.36 -1.75
CA TYR A 405 -1.59 11.13 -1.55
C TYR A 405 -0.86 10.73 -2.84
N HIS A 406 0.46 10.60 -2.76
CA HIS A 406 1.30 10.02 -3.81
C HIS A 406 1.67 8.58 -3.44
N TYR A 407 1.82 7.70 -4.43
CA TYR A 407 2.11 6.30 -4.11
C TYR A 407 3.49 6.12 -3.44
N ASP A 408 4.49 6.93 -3.78
CA ASP A 408 5.79 7.00 -3.08
C ASP A 408 5.76 7.69 -1.69
N TYR A 409 4.59 7.95 -1.08
CA TYR A 409 4.51 8.65 0.21
C TYR A 409 4.93 7.74 1.37
N GLU A 410 5.93 8.18 2.16
CA GLU A 410 6.53 7.41 3.26
C GLU A 410 6.48 8.13 4.63
N PRO A 411 5.29 8.51 5.14
CA PRO A 411 5.14 9.16 6.44
C PRO A 411 5.59 8.26 7.60
N ILE A 412 5.77 8.84 8.79
CA ILE A 412 5.70 8.07 10.03
C ILE A 412 4.24 8.00 10.44
N VAL A 413 3.74 6.81 10.78
CA VAL A 413 2.34 6.59 11.16
C VAL A 413 2.20 5.82 12.47
N VAL A 414 1.18 6.15 13.26
CA VAL A 414 0.59 5.21 14.22
C VAL A 414 -0.39 4.33 13.45
N GLU A 415 -0.26 3.00 13.59
CA GLU A 415 -1.13 2.02 12.94
C GLU A 415 -1.55 0.88 13.88
N SER A 416 -2.62 0.15 13.52
CA SER A 416 -2.97 -1.13 14.16
C SER A 416 -2.11 -2.25 13.58
N LYS A 417 -1.43 -2.97 14.48
CA LYS A 417 -0.63 -4.16 14.20
C LYS A 417 -1.43 -5.26 13.48
N ARG A 418 -2.74 -5.38 13.76
CA ARG A 418 -3.60 -6.45 13.23
C ARG A 418 -4.37 -6.07 11.97
N VAL A 419 -4.81 -4.82 11.84
CA VAL A 419 -5.72 -4.42 10.76
C VAL A 419 -4.98 -4.07 9.46
N GLN A 420 -3.80 -3.46 9.55
CA GLN A 420 -3.07 -3.08 8.34
C GLN A 420 -2.55 -4.28 7.56
N PRO A 421 -2.43 -4.21 6.22
CA PRO A 421 -1.64 -5.16 5.44
C PRO A 421 -0.21 -5.29 5.96
N TRP A 422 0.42 -6.43 5.72
CA TRP A 422 1.85 -6.62 5.98
C TRP A 422 2.68 -5.97 4.87
N CYS A 423 3.88 -5.46 5.20
CA CYS A 423 4.82 -4.98 4.20
C CYS A 423 5.16 -6.11 3.22
N THR A 424 5.19 -5.83 1.91
CA THR A 424 5.66 -6.85 0.97
C THR A 424 7.17 -7.00 1.09
N GLU A 425 7.59 -8.22 1.42
CA GLU A 425 8.98 -8.71 1.47
C GLU A 425 9.67 -8.76 0.09
N ARG A 426 9.15 -8.07 -0.93
CA ARG A 426 9.75 -7.98 -2.27
C ARG A 426 10.69 -6.79 -2.45
N PHE A 427 10.67 -5.83 -1.52
CA PHE A 427 11.45 -4.60 -1.58
C PHE A 427 12.49 -4.55 -0.47
N LEU A 428 13.68 -4.08 -0.80
CA LEU A 428 14.80 -3.98 0.11
C LEU A 428 14.55 -2.94 1.19
N ASP A 429 14.22 -1.71 0.80
CA ASP A 429 13.96 -0.63 1.74
C ASP A 429 12.95 0.39 1.20
N ARG A 430 11.75 -0.12 0.89
CA ARG A 430 10.65 0.68 0.35
C ARG A 430 9.40 0.56 1.21
N ARG A 431 9.22 1.54 2.09
CA ARG A 431 8.12 1.59 3.07
C ARG A 431 6.81 2.06 2.45
N SER A 432 6.89 2.85 1.38
CA SER A 432 5.75 3.26 0.53
C SER A 432 4.98 2.06 -0.02
N ALA A 433 5.61 0.89 -0.16
CA ALA A 433 4.90 -0.33 -0.54
C ALA A 433 3.93 -0.85 0.54
N CYS A 434 4.27 -0.67 1.83
CA CYS A 434 3.39 -1.02 2.94
C CYS A 434 2.21 -0.05 2.98
N PHE A 435 2.50 1.25 3.01
CA PHE A 435 1.49 2.31 3.11
C PHE A 435 0.57 2.41 1.90
N LEU A 436 1.08 2.14 0.69
CA LEU A 436 0.26 2.04 -0.51
C LEU A 436 -0.77 0.92 -0.38
N SER A 437 -0.37 -0.24 0.13
CA SER A 437 -1.29 -1.37 0.34
C SER A 437 -2.37 -1.00 1.37
N SER A 438 -1.98 -0.34 2.46
CA SER A 438 -2.90 0.19 3.48
C SER A 438 -3.88 1.24 2.94
N TYR A 439 -3.39 2.18 2.12
CA TYR A 439 -4.23 3.18 1.42
C TYR A 439 -5.25 2.51 0.50
N LEU A 440 -4.78 1.57 -0.33
CA LEU A 440 -5.61 0.89 -1.32
C LEU A 440 -6.58 -0.13 -0.71
N ALA A 441 -6.31 -0.64 0.50
CA ALA A 441 -7.28 -1.37 1.33
C ALA A 441 -8.43 -0.48 1.88
N GLY A 442 -8.45 0.81 1.51
CA GLY A 442 -9.48 1.76 1.90
C GLY A 442 -9.23 2.39 3.27
N GLY A 443 -7.98 2.52 3.70
CA GLY A 443 -7.58 3.31 4.87
C GLY A 443 -7.20 4.73 4.50
N GLU A 444 -7.57 5.70 5.34
CA GLU A 444 -7.19 7.12 5.20
C GLU A 444 -5.98 7.51 6.05
N PHE A 445 -5.27 8.55 5.63
CA PHE A 445 -4.10 9.09 6.34
C PHE A 445 -4.46 10.41 7.02
N TRP A 446 -4.51 10.42 8.35
CA TRP A 446 -4.88 11.57 9.17
C TRP A 446 -3.66 12.18 9.85
N VAL A 447 -3.33 13.44 9.55
CA VAL A 447 -2.16 14.10 10.14
C VAL A 447 -2.47 14.64 11.54
N LEU A 448 -1.58 14.35 12.50
CA LEU A 448 -1.64 14.92 13.85
C LEU A 448 -1.21 16.39 13.82
N PRO A 449 -2.02 17.33 14.38
CA PRO A 449 -1.72 18.76 14.32
C PRO A 449 -0.63 19.21 15.31
N ASP A 450 -0.51 18.54 16.46
CA ASP A 450 0.34 18.97 17.57
C ASP A 450 1.61 18.12 17.78
N ASP A 451 1.61 16.89 17.26
CA ASP A 451 2.69 15.92 17.44
C ASP A 451 3.61 15.87 16.23
N PHE A 452 4.91 15.69 16.47
CA PHE A 452 5.92 15.58 15.42
C PHE A 452 7.16 14.80 15.88
N MET A 453 7.98 14.36 14.93
CA MET A 453 9.25 13.68 15.15
C MET A 453 10.42 14.44 14.51
N ILE A 454 11.62 14.28 15.05
CA ILE A 454 12.85 14.82 14.46
C ILE A 454 13.66 13.69 13.83
N ARG A 455 14.02 13.84 12.55
CA ARG A 455 15.04 13.05 11.87
C ARG A 455 16.41 13.67 12.18
N LEU A 456 17.23 12.94 12.93
CA LEU A 456 18.64 13.26 13.12
C LEU A 456 19.47 12.73 11.94
N PRO A 457 20.67 13.26 11.66
CA PRO A 457 21.58 12.63 10.71
C PRO A 457 21.84 11.18 11.10
N GLU A 458 21.85 10.30 10.11
CA GLU A 458 22.17 8.88 10.29
C GLU A 458 23.69 8.74 10.53
N SER A 459 24.09 7.87 11.46
CA SER A 459 25.52 7.60 11.71
C SER A 459 26.27 7.01 10.51
N LYS A 460 25.54 6.35 9.60
CA LYS A 460 26.04 5.84 8.32
C LYS A 460 24.87 5.64 7.35
N GLU A 461 24.80 6.45 6.30
CA GLU A 461 23.78 6.29 5.26
C GLU A 461 23.92 4.92 4.58
N TYR A 462 22.82 4.16 4.51
CA TYR A 462 22.77 2.91 3.76
C TYR A 462 22.70 3.19 2.25
N ILE A 463 23.84 3.16 1.59
CA ILE A 463 23.94 3.27 0.13
C ILE A 463 23.50 1.93 -0.49
N MET A 464 22.30 1.90 -1.05
CA MET A 464 21.84 0.80 -1.90
C MET A 464 22.63 0.81 -3.22
N PRO A 465 23.11 -0.34 -3.74
CA PRO A 465 23.79 -0.37 -5.03
C PRO A 465 22.85 0.03 -6.18
N ASP A 466 23.39 0.74 -7.18
CA ASP A 466 22.62 1.30 -8.31
C ASP A 466 21.72 0.27 -9.02
N LEU A 467 22.23 -0.96 -9.19
CA LEU A 467 21.47 -2.04 -9.84
C LEU A 467 20.22 -2.40 -9.04
N ASP A 468 20.36 -2.56 -7.73
CA ASP A 468 19.25 -2.92 -6.85
C ASP A 468 18.23 -1.79 -6.78
N HIS A 469 18.68 -0.54 -6.70
CA HIS A 469 17.81 0.64 -6.77
C HIS A 469 17.02 0.72 -8.11
N VAL A 470 17.65 0.42 -9.25
CA VAL A 470 16.97 0.36 -10.55
C VAL A 470 15.97 -0.81 -10.62
N VAL A 471 16.31 -1.96 -10.06
CA VAL A 471 15.41 -3.13 -9.97
C VAL A 471 14.22 -2.81 -9.07
N GLU A 472 14.44 -2.21 -7.91
CA GLU A 472 13.41 -1.88 -6.93
C GLU A 472 12.39 -0.88 -7.50
N ASN A 473 12.86 0.19 -8.14
CA ASN A 473 11.98 1.17 -8.81
C ASN A 473 11.14 0.54 -9.93
N ARG A 474 11.74 -0.32 -10.77
CA ARG A 474 11.01 -1.01 -11.86
C ARG A 474 9.98 -1.99 -11.32
N LEU A 475 10.32 -2.72 -10.25
CA LEU A 475 9.42 -3.63 -9.55
C LEU A 475 8.26 -2.85 -8.92
N TYR A 476 8.55 -1.70 -8.30
CA TYR A 476 7.57 -0.88 -7.61
C TYR A 476 6.51 -0.28 -8.55
N ALA A 477 6.90 0.20 -9.73
CA ALA A 477 5.95 0.65 -10.75
C ALA A 477 4.97 -0.46 -11.20
N LYS A 478 5.38 -1.73 -11.15
CA LYS A 478 4.50 -2.88 -11.44
C LYS A 478 3.68 -3.32 -10.23
N PHE A 479 4.27 -3.27 -9.04
CA PHE A 479 3.59 -3.50 -7.78
C PHE A 479 2.41 -2.53 -7.57
N TYR A 480 2.57 -1.24 -7.90
CA TYR A 480 1.47 -0.28 -7.86
C TYR A 480 0.27 -0.73 -8.72
N TRP A 481 0.50 -1.24 -9.93
CA TRP A 481 -0.57 -1.76 -10.79
C TRP A 481 -1.20 -3.04 -10.21
N GLU A 482 -0.37 -3.94 -9.67
CA GLU A 482 -0.80 -5.17 -9.00
C GLU A 482 -1.71 -4.87 -7.81
N GLN A 483 -1.30 -3.98 -6.89
CA GLN A 483 -2.08 -3.62 -5.71
C GLN A 483 -3.38 -2.90 -6.08
N CYS A 484 -3.36 -2.02 -7.09
CA CYS A 484 -4.57 -1.40 -7.60
C CYS A 484 -5.60 -2.43 -8.09
N VAL A 485 -5.19 -3.46 -8.83
CA VAL A 485 -6.11 -4.52 -9.29
C VAL A 485 -6.51 -5.45 -8.15
N HIS A 486 -5.58 -5.77 -7.23
CA HIS A 486 -5.83 -6.65 -6.09
C HIS A 486 -6.88 -6.08 -5.14
N HIS A 487 -6.64 -4.89 -4.57
CA HIS A 487 -7.54 -4.30 -3.59
C HIS A 487 -8.85 -3.81 -4.21
N ALA A 488 -8.86 -3.32 -5.45
CA ALA A 488 -10.11 -2.93 -6.08
C ALA A 488 -11.03 -4.14 -6.32
N ARG A 489 -10.48 -5.32 -6.68
CA ARG A 489 -11.26 -6.58 -6.72
C ARG A 489 -11.71 -7.04 -5.33
N GLN A 490 -10.88 -6.88 -4.30
CA GLN A 490 -11.24 -7.19 -2.91
C GLN A 490 -12.41 -6.32 -2.42
N LEU A 491 -12.35 -5.01 -2.67
CA LEU A 491 -13.39 -4.05 -2.31
C LEU A 491 -14.69 -4.28 -3.09
N ASP A 492 -14.62 -4.71 -4.37
CA ASP A 492 -15.79 -5.05 -5.19
C ASP A 492 -16.46 -6.34 -4.69
N ALA A 493 -15.66 -7.38 -4.39
CA ALA A 493 -16.16 -8.63 -3.81
C ALA A 493 -16.79 -8.45 -2.42
N LEU A 494 -16.36 -7.44 -1.65
CA LEU A 494 -16.97 -7.05 -0.36
C LEU A 494 -18.15 -6.08 -0.51
N GLY A 495 -18.50 -5.65 -1.73
CA GLY A 495 -19.55 -4.65 -1.98
C GLY A 495 -19.19 -3.22 -1.55
N LEU A 496 -17.94 -2.98 -1.16
CA LEU A 496 -17.43 -1.69 -0.67
C LEU A 496 -16.94 -0.76 -1.80
N TRP A 497 -16.74 -1.28 -3.02
CA TRP A 497 -16.15 -0.54 -4.14
C TRP A 497 -16.90 0.75 -4.53
N LYS A 498 -18.24 0.77 -4.41
CA LYS A 498 -19.07 1.96 -4.66
C LYS A 498 -19.20 2.89 -3.43
N GLY A 499 -18.71 2.48 -2.26
CA GLY A 499 -18.81 3.26 -1.01
C GLY A 499 -17.80 4.43 -0.92
N PRO A 500 -17.93 5.29 0.11
CA PRO A 500 -17.00 6.41 0.35
C PRO A 500 -15.59 5.91 0.67
N ARG A 501 -15.47 4.80 1.40
CA ARG A 501 -14.19 4.15 1.76
C ARG A 501 -13.33 3.71 0.56
N SER A 502 -13.90 3.65 -0.63
CA SER A 502 -13.18 3.32 -1.86
C SER A 502 -12.99 4.53 -2.78
N GLU A 503 -13.35 5.74 -2.37
CA GLU A 503 -13.32 6.92 -3.25
C GLU A 503 -11.89 7.33 -3.62
N HIS A 504 -11.01 7.42 -2.63
CA HIS A 504 -9.59 7.66 -2.84
C HIS A 504 -8.93 6.55 -3.67
N VAL A 505 -9.31 5.29 -3.42
CA VAL A 505 -8.86 4.11 -4.18
C VAL A 505 -9.30 4.22 -5.65
N ARG A 506 -10.57 4.59 -5.92
CA ARG A 506 -11.10 4.84 -7.27
C ARG A 506 -10.34 5.97 -7.98
N LYS A 507 -10.08 7.09 -7.28
CA LYS A 507 -9.32 8.24 -7.80
C LYS A 507 -7.90 7.81 -8.20
N GLN A 508 -7.17 7.19 -7.26
CA GLN A 508 -5.78 6.77 -7.44
C GLN A 508 -5.62 5.71 -8.54
N CYS A 509 -6.39 4.63 -8.46
CA CYS A 509 -6.27 3.50 -9.38
C CYS A 509 -7.04 3.64 -10.70
N SER A 510 -7.76 4.74 -10.92
CA SER A 510 -8.59 5.02 -12.10
C SER A 510 -7.94 4.58 -13.42
N ARG A 511 -6.73 5.09 -13.70
CA ARG A 511 -5.95 4.77 -14.93
C ARG A 511 -5.52 3.31 -15.03
N VAL A 512 -5.21 2.66 -13.90
CA VAL A 512 -4.82 1.24 -13.89
C VAL A 512 -6.05 0.38 -14.21
N ILE A 513 -7.17 0.64 -13.54
CA ILE A 513 -8.41 -0.14 -13.65
C ILE A 513 -9.03 0.02 -15.05
N GLN A 514 -9.01 1.23 -15.63
CA GLN A 514 -9.50 1.46 -17.00
C GLN A 514 -8.70 0.73 -18.09
N ASN A 515 -7.47 0.31 -17.81
CA ASN A 515 -6.59 -0.37 -18.77
C ASN A 515 -6.46 -1.88 -18.48
N TRP A 516 -6.22 -2.26 -17.23
CA TRP A 516 -5.94 -3.63 -16.78
C TRP A 516 -7.09 -4.28 -15.99
N GLY A 517 -8.01 -3.48 -15.43
CA GLY A 517 -9.14 -3.93 -14.63
C GLY A 517 -10.46 -4.08 -15.38
N LYS A 518 -10.49 -3.84 -16.70
CA LYS A 518 -11.70 -3.91 -17.53
C LYS A 518 -12.35 -5.29 -17.44
N GLY A 519 -13.57 -5.34 -16.89
CA GLY A 519 -14.36 -6.57 -16.72
C GLY A 519 -14.00 -7.40 -15.49
N LEU A 520 -13.00 -7.00 -14.68
CA LEU A 520 -12.64 -7.66 -13.41
C LEU A 520 -13.35 -7.05 -12.19
N ILE A 521 -13.99 -5.90 -12.39
CA ILE A 521 -14.68 -5.08 -11.40
C ILE A 521 -16.02 -4.70 -12.05
N GLY A 522 -17.09 -4.59 -11.25
CA GLY A 522 -18.47 -4.35 -11.69
C GLY A 522 -18.60 -3.39 -12.89
N ARG A 523 -19.52 -3.73 -13.82
CA ARG A 523 -19.66 -3.05 -15.13
C ARG A 523 -19.58 -1.52 -14.98
N PRO A 524 -18.76 -0.82 -15.79
CA PRO A 524 -18.80 0.63 -15.82
C PRO A 524 -20.20 1.07 -16.26
N GLU A 525 -20.78 1.98 -15.48
CA GLU A 525 -21.94 2.80 -15.85
C GLU A 525 -21.48 4.03 -16.65
#